data_AF-A0A9D4GTG2-F1
#
_entry.id   AF-A0A9D4GTG2-F1
#
_cell.length_a   1.000
_cell.length_b   1.000
_cell.length_c   1.000
_cell.angle_alpha   90.00
_cell.angle_beta   90.00
_cell.angle_gamma   90.00
#
_symmetry.space_group_name_H-M   'P 1'
#
loop_
_entity.id
_entity.type
_entity.pdbx_description
1 polymer ?
#
loop_
_entity_poly.entity_id
_entity_poly.type
_entity_poly.pdbx_seq_one_letter_code
_entity_poly.pdbx_strand_id
1 'polypeptide(L)'
;MLCTRHLKENPNRYMEDEVGYPISDRKEINELVFGENGLIKAVDMDTYNVRLDRIKRLITSKDENVRGKQFLPYFVNKLVPTLNDFVIKPSLIGMVSTGWTNNNCESANHIKNGDAMEVDGPQQIHVKGRADR
;
A
#
# COMPACT_ATOMS: atom_id res chain seq x y z
N MET A 1 9.84 3.86 -1.68
CA MET A 1 9.98 2.40 -1.42
C MET A 1 8.59 1.81 -1.19
N LEU A 2 8.25 0.73 -1.90
CA LEU A 2 7.02 -0.03 -1.69
C LEU A 2 7.27 -1.05 -0.57
N CYS A 3 6.98 -0.70 0.68
CA CYS A 3 6.89 -1.72 1.73
C CYS A 3 5.54 -2.44 1.65
N THR A 4 5.61 -3.69 2.05
CA THR A 4 4.53 -4.65 2.21
C THR A 4 3.31 -4.11 2.94
N ARG A 5 3.51 -3.28 3.97
CA ARG A 5 2.44 -2.58 4.68
C ARG A 5 1.66 -1.65 3.76
N HIS A 6 2.34 -0.76 3.03
CA HIS A 6 1.69 0.14 2.07
C HIS A 6 1.05 -0.60 0.89
N LEU A 7 1.61 -1.76 0.49
CA LEU A 7 1.02 -2.59 -0.56
C LEU A 7 -0.36 -3.14 -0.17
N LYS A 8 -0.59 -3.38 1.12
CA LYS A 8 -1.87 -3.82 1.69
C LYS A 8 -2.78 -2.63 2.06
N GLU A 9 -2.20 -1.56 2.61
CA GLU A 9 -2.96 -0.37 3.00
C GLU A 9 -3.55 0.38 1.81
N ASN A 10 -2.81 0.50 0.70
CA ASN A 10 -3.26 1.24 -0.49
C ASN A 10 -4.54 0.68 -1.11
N PRO A 11 -4.65 -0.62 -1.46
CA PRO A 11 -5.90 -1.18 -1.96
C PRO A 11 -7.01 -1.14 -0.90
N ASN A 12 -6.70 -1.30 0.39
CA ASN A 12 -7.70 -1.23 1.44
C ASN A 12 -8.31 0.17 1.60
N ARG A 13 -7.49 1.22 1.51
CA ARG A 13 -7.93 2.63 1.48
C ARG A 13 -8.73 2.94 0.24
N TYR A 14 -8.26 2.53 -0.95
CA TYR A 14 -9.01 2.74 -2.18
C TYR A 14 -10.40 2.09 -2.15
N MET A 15 -10.51 0.88 -1.58
CA MET A 15 -11.81 0.23 -1.38
C MET A 15 -12.69 0.97 -0.36
N GLU A 16 -12.13 1.64 0.64
CA GLU A 16 -12.87 2.42 1.65
C GLU A 16 -13.31 3.78 1.11
N ASP A 17 -12.35 4.58 0.70
CA ASP A 17 -12.49 6.02 0.45
C ASP A 17 -13.08 6.31 -0.94
N GLU A 18 -12.64 5.56 -1.97
CA GLU A 18 -13.02 5.85 -3.36
C GLU A 18 -14.24 5.04 -3.81
N VAL A 19 -14.31 3.76 -3.39
CA VAL A 19 -15.34 2.82 -3.87
C VAL A 19 -16.44 2.57 -2.83
N GLY A 20 -16.14 2.70 -1.54
CA GLY A 20 -17.12 2.48 -0.47
C GLY A 20 -17.54 1.02 -0.27
N TYR A 21 -16.59 0.07 -0.37
CA TYR A 21 -16.85 -1.33 -0.04
C TYR A 21 -17.10 -1.53 1.47
N PRO A 22 -18.07 -2.39 1.84
CA PRO A 22 -18.28 -2.74 3.23
C PRO A 22 -17.07 -3.50 3.78
N ILE A 23 -16.85 -3.37 5.10
CA ILE A 23 -15.69 -3.94 5.77
C ILE A 23 -15.57 -5.47 5.58
N SER A 24 -16.68 -6.19 5.48
CA SER A 24 -16.72 -7.64 5.24
C SER A 24 -16.10 -8.02 3.90
N ASP A 25 -16.47 -7.32 2.83
CA ASP A 25 -15.95 -7.60 1.49
C ASP A 25 -14.50 -7.15 1.36
N ARG A 26 -14.12 -6.03 1.97
CA ARG A 26 -12.72 -5.60 2.03
C ARG A 26 -11.83 -6.62 2.73
N LYS A 27 -12.30 -7.21 3.83
CA LYS A 27 -11.57 -8.28 4.53
C LYS A 27 -11.40 -9.51 3.64
N GLU A 28 -12.46 -9.94 2.97
CA GLU A 28 -12.40 -11.11 2.08
C GLU A 28 -11.45 -10.89 0.89
N ILE A 29 -11.53 -9.74 0.21
CA ILE A 29 -10.63 -9.40 -0.89
C ILE A 29 -9.18 -9.36 -0.39
N ASN A 30 -8.94 -8.73 0.77
CA ASN A 30 -7.60 -8.68 1.36
C ASN A 30 -7.08 -10.08 1.72
N GLU A 31 -7.92 -10.98 2.22
CA GLU A 31 -7.54 -12.35 2.54
C GLU A 31 -7.18 -13.14 1.27
N LEU A 32 -7.94 -12.97 0.19
CA LEU A 32 -7.64 -13.62 -1.09
C LEU A 32 -6.39 -13.08 -1.77
N VAL A 33 -6.00 -11.83 -1.51
CA VAL A 33 -4.78 -11.25 -2.08
C VAL A 33 -3.57 -11.52 -1.19
N PHE A 34 -3.68 -11.26 0.12
CA PHE A 34 -2.55 -11.19 1.06
C PHE A 34 -2.57 -12.27 2.16
N GLY A 35 -3.61 -13.10 2.23
CA GLY A 35 -3.73 -14.17 3.23
C GLY A 35 -2.76 -15.33 3.00
N GLU A 36 -2.83 -16.34 3.86
CA GLU A 36 -1.93 -17.50 3.82
C GLU A 36 -2.05 -18.30 2.51
N ASN A 37 -3.25 -18.32 1.93
CA ASN A 37 -3.55 -18.90 0.62
C ASN A 37 -3.78 -17.83 -0.45
N GLY A 38 -3.30 -16.61 -0.22
CA GLY A 38 -3.54 -15.46 -1.07
C GLY A 38 -2.77 -15.50 -2.38
N LEU A 39 -3.12 -14.59 -3.28
CA LEU A 39 -2.48 -14.43 -4.59
C LEU A 39 -0.95 -14.30 -4.49
N ILE A 40 -0.45 -13.59 -3.47
CA ILE A 40 0.99 -13.37 -3.24
C ILE A 40 1.75 -14.62 -2.80
N LYS A 41 1.04 -15.67 -2.36
CA LYS A 41 1.61 -16.95 -1.93
C LYS A 41 1.47 -18.03 -3.02
N ALA A 42 1.23 -17.63 -4.27
CA ALA A 42 1.23 -18.57 -5.38
C ALA A 42 2.64 -19.13 -5.57
N VAL A 43 2.75 -20.46 -5.66
CA VAL A 43 4.04 -21.16 -5.80
C VAL A 43 4.53 -21.22 -7.24
N ASP A 44 3.63 -20.97 -8.19
CA ASP A 44 3.86 -20.99 -9.63
C ASP A 44 2.87 -20.07 -10.36
N MET A 45 3.11 -19.84 -11.65
CA MET A 45 2.30 -18.92 -12.47
C MET A 45 0.89 -19.46 -12.77
N ASP A 46 0.70 -20.78 -12.86
CA ASP A 46 -0.63 -21.38 -13.06
C ASP A 46 -1.50 -21.17 -11.81
N THR A 47 -0.97 -21.46 -10.63
CA THR A 47 -1.61 -21.17 -9.33
C THR A 47 -1.92 -19.69 -9.19
N TYR A 48 -1.00 -18.81 -9.61
CA TYR A 48 -1.22 -17.36 -9.62
C TYR A 48 -2.41 -16.98 -10.51
N ASN A 49 -2.45 -17.46 -11.75
CA ASN A 49 -3.51 -17.16 -12.70
C ASN A 49 -4.87 -17.68 -12.22
N VAL A 50 -4.93 -18.88 -11.65
CA VAL A 50 -6.17 -19.45 -11.08
C VAL A 50 -6.69 -18.61 -9.92
N ARG A 51 -5.81 -18.21 -8.99
CA ARG A 51 -6.18 -17.35 -7.85
C ARG A 51 -6.59 -15.96 -8.32
N LEU A 52 -5.90 -15.40 -9.32
CA LEU A 52 -6.22 -14.11 -9.91
C LEU A 52 -7.61 -14.11 -10.54
N ASP A 53 -7.93 -15.15 -11.31
CA ASP A 53 -9.24 -15.28 -11.97
C ASP A 53 -10.36 -15.42 -10.93
N ARG A 54 -10.13 -16.19 -9.86
CA ARG A 54 -11.06 -16.30 -8.73
C ARG A 54 -11.37 -14.93 -8.10
N ILE A 55 -10.35 -14.10 -7.88
CA ILE A 55 -10.54 -12.75 -7.29
C ILE A 55 -11.31 -11.84 -8.25
N LYS A 56 -10.97 -11.86 -9.56
CA LYS A 56 -11.69 -11.10 -10.58
C LYS A 56 -13.17 -11.48 -10.62
N ARG A 57 -13.46 -12.79 -10.60
CA ARG A 57 -14.84 -13.28 -10.54
C ARG A 57 -15.54 -12.82 -9.27
N LEU A 58 -14.90 -12.88 -8.11
CA LEU A 58 -15.50 -12.41 -6.84
C LEU A 58 -15.87 -10.92 -6.91
N ILE A 59 -14.94 -10.08 -7.37
CA ILE A 59 -15.16 -8.62 -7.52
C ILE A 59 -16.32 -8.36 -8.50
N THR A 60 -16.42 -9.15 -9.56
CA THR A 60 -17.46 -9.01 -10.59
C THR A 60 -18.81 -9.59 -10.16
N SER A 61 -18.82 -10.67 -9.38
CA SER A 61 -20.05 -11.41 -8.99
C SER A 61 -20.72 -10.85 -7.75
N LYS A 62 -19.95 -10.28 -6.81
CA LYS A 62 -20.49 -9.67 -5.60
C LYS A 62 -21.12 -8.31 -5.85
N ASP A 63 -20.64 -7.60 -6.87
CA ASP A 63 -21.08 -6.27 -7.23
C ASP A 63 -21.30 -6.20 -8.76
N GLU A 64 -22.48 -6.60 -9.23
CA GLU A 64 -22.99 -6.15 -10.55
C GLU A 64 -23.19 -4.61 -10.58
N ASN A 65 -23.10 -3.96 -9.42
CA ASN A 65 -23.18 -2.52 -9.21
C ASN A 65 -21.83 -1.79 -9.37
N VAL A 66 -21.93 -0.46 -9.39
CA VAL A 66 -20.89 0.56 -9.61
C VAL A 66 -19.53 0.24 -8.97
N ARG A 67 -19.49 -0.41 -7.80
CA ARG A 67 -18.27 -0.69 -7.05
C ARG A 67 -17.33 -1.68 -7.74
N GLY A 68 -17.86 -2.80 -8.24
CA GLY A 68 -17.07 -3.76 -9.02
C GLY A 68 -16.49 -3.11 -10.27
N LYS A 69 -17.26 -2.24 -10.93
CA LYS A 69 -16.84 -1.47 -12.13
C LYS A 69 -15.73 -0.46 -11.84
N GLN A 70 -15.60 0.04 -10.61
CA GLN A 70 -14.56 0.98 -10.20
C GLN A 70 -13.32 0.30 -9.64
N PHE A 71 -13.50 -0.77 -8.85
CA PHE A 71 -12.38 -1.45 -8.21
C PHE A 71 -11.68 -2.44 -9.13
N LEU A 72 -12.40 -3.14 -10.01
CA LEU A 72 -11.79 -4.10 -10.92
C LEU A 72 -10.71 -3.47 -11.83
N PRO A 73 -10.90 -2.29 -12.45
CA PRO A 73 -9.85 -1.61 -13.21
C PRO A 73 -8.63 -1.25 -12.34
N TYR A 74 -8.85 -0.76 -11.13
CA TYR A 74 -7.76 -0.48 -10.18
C TYR A 74 -6.97 -1.76 -9.85
N PHE A 75 -7.69 -2.84 -9.55
CA PHE A 75 -7.11 -4.13 -9.22
C PHE A 75 -6.27 -4.68 -10.38
N VAL A 76 -6.81 -4.69 -11.60
CA VAL A 76 -6.15 -5.28 -12.77
C VAL A 76 -5.04 -4.40 -13.33
N ASN A 77 -5.21 -3.08 -13.38
CA ASN A 77 -4.25 -2.19 -14.05
C ASN A 77 -3.18 -1.65 -13.12
N LYS A 78 -3.42 -1.65 -11.80
CA LYS A 78 -2.48 -1.09 -10.81
C LYS A 78 -1.97 -2.15 -9.85
N LEU A 79 -2.87 -2.83 -9.14
CA LEU A 79 -2.46 -3.74 -8.08
C LEU A 79 -1.76 -4.99 -8.63
N VAL A 80 -2.33 -5.64 -9.64
CA VAL A 80 -1.80 -6.87 -10.25
C VAL A 80 -0.39 -6.67 -10.84
N PRO A 81 -0.11 -5.65 -11.68
CA PRO A 81 1.25 -5.39 -12.17
C PRO A 81 2.25 -5.12 -11.04
N THR A 82 1.84 -4.34 -10.03
CA THR A 82 2.69 -4.05 -8.87
C THR A 82 3.02 -5.32 -8.09
N LEU A 83 2.04 -6.21 -7.86
CA LEU A 83 2.29 -7.49 -7.21
C LEU A 83 3.22 -8.37 -8.05
N ASN A 84 3.01 -8.40 -9.37
CA ASN A 84 3.81 -9.22 -10.26
C ASN A 84 5.30 -8.79 -10.26
N ASP A 85 5.56 -7.48 -10.39
CA ASP A 85 6.91 -6.95 -10.50
C ASP A 85 7.68 -6.96 -9.18
N PHE A 86 7.01 -6.68 -8.06
CA PHE A 86 7.69 -6.51 -6.77
C PHE A 86 7.55 -7.72 -5.82
N VAL A 87 6.63 -8.65 -6.07
CA VAL A 87 6.38 -9.79 -5.18
C VAL A 87 6.52 -11.11 -5.90
N ILE A 88 5.81 -11.33 -7.01
CA ILE A 88 5.74 -12.64 -7.68
C ILE A 88 7.04 -12.98 -8.41
N LYS A 89 7.50 -12.12 -9.32
CA LYS A 89 8.76 -12.37 -10.06
C LYS A 89 9.97 -12.54 -9.12
N PRO A 90 10.19 -11.69 -8.11
CA PRO A 90 11.33 -11.85 -7.21
C PRO A 90 11.24 -13.11 -6.34
N SER A 91 10.02 -13.55 -5.98
CA SER A 91 9.82 -14.79 -5.22
C SER A 91 10.10 -16.04 -6.08
N LEU A 92 9.68 -16.03 -7.35
CA LEU A 92 9.90 -17.16 -8.28
C LEU A 92 11.37 -17.34 -8.68
N ILE A 93 12.14 -16.25 -8.74
CA ILE A 93 13.59 -16.27 -9.05
C ILE A 93 14.42 -16.63 -7.80
N GLY A 94 13.77 -16.81 -6.63
CA GLY A 94 14.47 -17.11 -5.36
C GLY A 94 15.26 -15.92 -4.80
N MET A 95 15.08 -14.72 -5.36
CA MET A 95 15.75 -13.50 -4.90
C MET A 95 15.22 -12.98 -3.57
N VAL A 96 14.00 -13.39 -3.19
CA VAL A 96 13.37 -12.98 -1.93
C VAL A 96 12.94 -14.24 -1.19
N SER A 97 13.63 -14.55 -0.08
CA SER A 97 13.18 -15.58 0.86
C SER A 97 11.78 -15.22 1.34
N THR A 98 10.95 -16.24 1.60
CA THR A 98 9.52 -16.21 1.96
C THR A 98 9.12 -15.39 3.21
N GLY A 99 9.96 -14.47 3.67
CA GLY A 99 9.65 -13.39 4.60
C GLY A 99 9.60 -12.05 3.86
N TRP A 100 8.38 -11.56 3.62
CA TRP A 100 8.06 -10.16 3.42
C TRP A 100 8.89 -9.28 4.37
N THR A 101 10.04 -8.76 3.94
CA THR A 101 10.92 -7.97 4.83
C THR A 101 10.19 -6.70 5.20
N ASN A 102 9.73 -6.64 6.46
CA ASN A 102 8.99 -5.54 7.05
C ASN A 102 9.79 -4.22 7.15
N ASN A 103 11.02 -4.16 6.64
CA ASN A 103 12.01 -3.22 7.15
C ASN A 103 12.57 -2.22 6.14
N ASN A 104 11.77 -1.69 5.20
CA ASN A 104 12.26 -0.61 4.34
C ASN A 104 11.32 0.59 4.22
N CYS A 105 10.50 0.85 5.25
CA CYS A 105 9.70 2.08 5.32
C CYS A 105 9.92 2.93 6.58
N GLU A 106 10.65 2.46 7.60
CA GLU A 106 10.97 3.33 8.74
C GLU A 106 12.19 4.23 8.48
N SER A 107 13.12 3.83 7.61
CA SER A 107 14.30 4.64 7.26
C SER A 107 14.00 5.80 6.28
N ALA A 108 12.83 5.83 5.64
CA ALA A 108 12.43 6.92 4.74
C ALA A 108 11.44 7.93 5.37
N ASN A 109 10.93 7.66 6.57
CA ASN A 109 10.00 8.57 7.26
C ASN A 109 10.71 9.54 8.22
N HIS A 110 12.03 9.44 8.38
CA HIS A 110 12.85 10.43 9.09
C HIS A 110 13.45 11.51 8.15
N ILE A 111 12.98 11.58 6.91
CA ILE A 111 13.36 12.61 5.91
C ILE A 111 12.09 13.17 5.29
N LYS A 112 11.22 13.75 6.13
CA LYS A 112 10.16 14.70 5.75
C LYS A 112 9.37 15.03 7.01
N ASN A 113 10.05 15.70 7.95
CA ASN A 113 9.47 16.54 9.00
C ASN A 113 10.65 17.13 9.78
N GLY A 114 11.13 18.30 9.36
CA GLY A 114 12.15 19.06 10.09
C GLY A 114 13.42 19.30 9.29
N ASP A 115 13.34 20.23 8.33
CA ASP A 115 14.38 21.23 8.09
C ASP A 115 13.79 22.28 7.14
N ALA A 116 12.72 22.93 7.60
CA ALA A 116 12.53 24.33 7.23
C ALA A 116 13.57 25.11 8.05
N MET A 117 14.82 25.12 7.58
CA MET A 117 15.74 26.19 7.98
C MET A 117 15.29 27.43 7.24
N GLU A 118 14.44 28.21 7.92
CA GLU A 118 14.25 29.62 7.61
C GLU A 118 15.63 30.29 7.59
N VAL A 119 15.98 30.87 6.44
CA VAL A 119 17.11 31.78 6.31
C VAL A 119 16.74 33.08 7.01
N ASP A 120 17.15 33.21 8.27
CA ASP A 120 17.01 34.42 9.09
C ASP A 120 17.83 35.56 8.46
N GLY A 121 17.14 36.58 7.97
CA GLY A 121 17.72 37.85 7.52
C GLY A 121 18.17 38.72 8.70
N PRO A 122 19.11 39.67 8.52
CA PRO A 122 19.82 40.26 9.64
C PRO A 122 19.02 41.35 10.37
N GLN A 123 19.10 41.26 11.70
CA GLN A 123 19.05 42.34 12.71
C GLN A 123 17.92 43.37 12.64
N GLN A 124 17.03 43.33 13.65
CA GLN A 124 16.69 44.54 14.40
C GLN A 124 16.67 44.27 15.91
N ILE A 125 17.53 45.01 16.60
CA ILE A 125 17.72 45.02 18.05
C ILE A 125 16.69 46.00 18.62
N HIS A 126 15.74 45.53 19.45
CA HIS A 126 14.93 46.44 20.26
C HIS A 126 14.51 45.86 21.63
N VAL A 127 15.31 46.25 22.64
CA VAL A 127 14.99 46.74 24.00
C VAL A 127 13.93 46.02 24.87
N LYS A 128 14.33 45.54 26.07
CA LYS A 128 13.90 46.11 27.38
C LYS A 128 14.43 45.34 28.61
N GLY A 129 15.20 46.06 29.42
CA GLY A 129 15.08 46.24 30.88
C GLY A 129 14.84 45.03 31.80
N ARG A 130 15.77 44.84 32.74
CA ARG A 130 15.44 44.33 34.08
C ARG A 130 16.18 45.14 35.15
N ALA A 131 15.39 45.65 36.09
CA ALA A 131 15.82 46.34 37.29
C ALA A 131 16.09 45.37 38.45
N ASP A 132 16.75 45.91 39.48
CA ASP A 132 16.98 45.39 40.85
C ASP A 132 18.04 44.29 40.98
N ARG A 133 19.12 44.41 41.77
CA ARG A 133 19.39 45.15 43.01
C ARG A 133 20.89 45.36 43.20
#